data_AF-A0A7Y5WQU4-F1
#
_entry.id   AF-A0A7Y5WQU4-F1
#
_cell.length_a   1.000
_cell.length_b   1.000
_cell.length_c   1.000
_cell.angle_alpha   90.00
_cell.angle_beta   90.00
_cell.angle_gamma   90.00
#
_symmetry.space_group_name_H-M   'P 1'
#
loop_
_entity.id
_entity.type
_entity.pdbx_description
1 polymer ?
#
loop_
_entity_poly.entity_id
_entity_poly.type
_entity_poly.pdbx_seq_one_letter_code
_entity_poly.pdbx_strand_id
1 'polypeptide(L)'
;MSLQDLTVQLRRWTTGEISLLELQDWLTPILSADSLDVEESDAQPWEHAAEDTRLFWRIIYLFEAGGDEPSLRLDAERIVACLDSTGDASATYELLPLVLDQDRLTTILTKHLAGTISRTGFLGVVAESGYPPHAKLWLTHAPGPALDRLADRLACSAYQEVAALLEKAPE
;
A
#
# COMPACT_ATOMS: atom_id res chain seq x y z
N MET A 1 -19.06 3.89 9.76
CA MET A 1 -18.13 4.65 8.89
C MET A 1 -17.59 3.70 7.84
N SER A 2 -17.27 4.21 6.66
CA SER A 2 -16.89 3.40 5.49
C SER A 2 -15.49 3.74 4.98
N LEU A 3 -14.94 2.87 4.12
CA LEU A 3 -13.71 3.13 3.36
C LEU A 3 -13.82 4.46 2.58
N GLN A 4 -14.98 4.73 1.97
CA GLN A 4 -15.22 5.97 1.24
C GLN A 4 -15.10 7.22 2.14
N ASP A 5 -15.65 7.17 3.36
CA ASP A 5 -15.54 8.28 4.31
C ASP A 5 -14.07 8.54 4.67
N LEU A 6 -13.29 7.49 4.88
CA LEU A 6 -11.86 7.57 5.16
C LEU A 6 -11.08 8.18 3.98
N THR A 7 -11.33 7.72 2.75
CA THR A 7 -10.71 8.29 1.55
C THR A 7 -10.99 9.79 1.41
N VAL A 8 -12.22 10.22 1.70
CA VAL A 8 -12.58 11.64 1.68
C VAL A 8 -11.76 12.42 2.71
N GLN A 9 -11.67 11.97 3.95
CA GLN A 9 -10.89 12.69 4.97
C GLN A 9 -9.39 12.72 4.66
N LEU A 10 -8.83 11.61 4.18
CA LEU A 10 -7.43 11.57 3.73
C LEU A 10 -7.19 12.59 2.61
N ARG A 11 -8.09 12.69 1.63
CA ARG A 11 -7.97 13.68 0.54
C ARG A 11 -8.05 15.12 1.06
N ARG A 12 -8.96 15.41 1.99
CA ARG A 12 -9.07 16.74 2.61
C ARG A 12 -7.79 17.11 3.34
N TRP A 13 -7.18 16.14 4.04
CA TRP A 13 -5.93 16.38 4.75
C TRP A 13 -4.73 16.56 3.81
N THR A 14 -4.59 15.71 2.79
CA THR A 14 -3.46 15.80 1.85
C THR A 14 -3.50 17.06 1.00
N THR A 15 -4.70 17.58 0.71
CA THR A 15 -4.89 18.86 0.03
C THR A 15 -4.78 20.09 0.96
N GLY A 16 -4.59 19.86 2.27
CA GLY A 16 -4.48 20.92 3.27
C GLY A 16 -5.80 21.60 3.64
N GLU A 17 -6.95 21.03 3.25
CA GLU A 17 -8.28 21.51 3.67
C GLU A 17 -8.50 21.31 5.17
N ILE A 18 -7.95 20.23 5.74
CA ILE A 18 -7.90 19.98 7.18
C ILE A 18 -6.45 19.73 7.62
N SER A 19 -6.17 19.99 8.89
CA SER A 19 -4.90 19.70 9.55
C SER A 19 -4.80 18.22 9.96
N LEU A 20 -3.59 17.77 10.29
CA LEU A 20 -3.38 16.44 10.87
C LEU A 20 -4.14 16.27 12.20
N LEU A 21 -4.20 17.33 13.02
CA LEU A 21 -4.94 17.31 14.28
C LEU A 21 -6.44 17.07 14.05
N GLU A 22 -7.05 17.76 13.09
CA GLU A 22 -8.46 17.56 12.74
C GLU A 22 -8.73 16.15 12.19
N LEU A 23 -7.80 15.58 11.43
CA LEU A 23 -7.88 14.18 10.99
C LEU A 23 -7.81 13.22 12.18
N GLN A 24 -6.89 13.44 13.13
CA GLN A 24 -6.74 12.62 14.34
C GLN A 24 -7.96 12.72 15.27
N ASP A 25 -8.52 13.91 15.44
CA ASP A 25 -9.75 14.12 16.20
C ASP A 25 -10.92 13.35 15.58
N TRP A 26 -10.97 13.29 14.24
CA TRP A 26 -11.96 12.50 13.51
C TRP A 26 -11.74 10.98 13.66
N LEU A 27 -10.49 10.52 13.69
CA LEU A 27 -10.13 9.10 13.86
C LEU A 27 -10.36 8.59 15.29
N THR A 28 -10.19 9.44 16.30
CA THR A 28 -10.28 9.08 17.73
C THR A 28 -11.55 8.30 18.11
N PRO A 29 -12.78 8.75 17.78
CA PRO A 29 -13.99 7.99 18.09
C PRO A 29 -14.08 6.66 17.34
N ILE A 30 -13.44 6.53 16.17
CA ILE A 30 -13.41 5.29 15.38
C ILE A 30 -12.56 4.24 16.08
N LEU A 31 -11.33 4.62 16.44
CA LEU A 31 -10.39 3.76 17.17
C LEU A 31 -10.98 3.32 18.51
N SER A 32 -11.71 4.20 19.20
CA SER A 32 -12.39 3.85 20.46
C SER A 32 -13.57 2.89 20.31
N ALA A 33 -14.08 2.71 19.09
CA ALA A 33 -15.19 1.85 18.74
C ALA A 33 -14.74 0.61 17.95
N ASP A 34 -13.45 0.27 18.01
CA ASP A 34 -12.84 -0.83 17.26
C ASP A 34 -13.64 -2.13 17.42
N SER A 35 -14.30 -2.51 16.32
CA SER A 35 -15.14 -3.71 16.25
C SER A 35 -14.35 -4.96 15.88
N LEU A 36 -13.08 -4.82 15.47
CA LEU A 36 -12.19 -5.92 15.13
C LEU A 36 -11.22 -6.29 16.26
N ASP A 37 -11.38 -5.63 17.43
CA ASP A 37 -10.72 -5.85 18.72
C ASP A 37 -9.42 -6.65 18.63
N VAL A 38 -8.33 -5.95 18.31
CA VAL A 38 -6.99 -6.52 18.13
C VAL A 38 -6.48 -7.23 19.40
N GLU A 39 -7.11 -7.00 20.57
CA GLU A 39 -6.76 -7.69 21.82
C GLU A 39 -7.26 -9.14 21.88
N GLU A 40 -8.32 -9.49 21.14
CA GLU A 40 -8.71 -10.88 20.93
C GLU A 40 -7.83 -11.46 19.82
N SER A 41 -6.79 -12.19 20.23
CA SER A 41 -5.83 -12.92 19.38
C SER A 41 -6.47 -14.05 18.54
N ASP A 42 -7.67 -13.85 18.00
CA ASP A 42 -8.30 -14.70 17.00
C ASP A 42 -8.30 -13.95 15.66
N ALA A 43 -7.64 -14.50 14.64
CA ALA A 43 -7.64 -13.94 13.28
C ALA A 43 -9.00 -14.09 12.56
N GLN A 44 -9.95 -14.80 13.16
CA GLN A 44 -11.27 -15.13 12.59
C GLN A 44 -12.12 -13.90 12.19
N PRO A 45 -12.20 -12.80 12.97
CA PRO A 45 -12.97 -11.61 12.59
C PRO A 45 -12.39 -10.94 11.33
N TRP A 46 -11.07 -11.02 11.14
CA TRP A 46 -10.38 -10.47 9.97
C TRP A 46 -10.59 -11.31 8.72
N GLU A 47 -10.50 -12.64 8.81
CA GLU A 47 -10.64 -13.54 7.65
C GLU A 47 -12.04 -13.47 7.01
N HIS A 48 -13.08 -13.17 7.80
CA HIS A 48 -14.47 -13.11 7.34
C HIS A 48 -14.98 -11.69 7.07
N ALA A 49 -14.19 -10.65 7.39
CA ALA A 49 -14.59 -9.27 7.13
C ALA A 49 -14.62 -8.97 5.62
N ALA A 50 -15.60 -8.16 5.22
CA ALA A 50 -15.66 -7.61 3.87
C ALA A 50 -14.34 -6.88 3.51
N GLU A 51 -13.95 -6.92 2.25
CA GLU A 51 -12.68 -6.36 1.76
C GLU A 51 -12.54 -4.87 2.09
N ASP A 52 -13.59 -4.08 1.86
CA ASP A 52 -13.64 -2.66 2.23
C ASP A 52 -13.39 -2.44 3.72
N THR A 53 -13.95 -3.30 4.57
CA THR A 53 -13.78 -3.22 6.03
C THR A 53 -12.35 -3.56 6.42
N ARG A 54 -11.75 -4.61 5.82
CA ARG A 54 -10.36 -4.97 6.07
C ARG A 54 -9.41 -3.85 5.66
N LEU A 55 -9.61 -3.28 4.47
CA LEU A 55 -8.78 -2.19 3.97
C LEU A 55 -8.96 -0.92 4.81
N PHE A 56 -10.20 -0.57 5.17
CA PHE A 56 -10.49 0.54 6.06
C PHE A 56 -9.65 0.44 7.34
N TRP A 57 -9.78 -0.66 8.08
CA TRP A 57 -9.06 -0.83 9.34
C TRP A 57 -7.55 -0.90 9.15
N ARG A 58 -7.06 -1.53 8.08
CA ARG A 58 -5.63 -1.55 7.76
C ARG A 58 -5.04 -0.15 7.57
N ILE A 59 -5.77 0.74 6.91
CA ILE A 59 -5.38 2.13 6.75
C ILE A 59 -5.46 2.86 8.09
N ILE A 60 -6.51 2.67 8.88
CA ILE A 60 -6.64 3.27 10.22
C ILE A 60 -5.42 2.93 11.11
N TYR A 61 -5.04 1.65 11.20
CA TYR A 61 -3.89 1.24 12.01
C TYR A 61 -2.54 1.75 11.48
N LEU A 62 -2.42 1.99 10.16
CA LEU A 62 -1.23 2.65 9.61
C LEU A 62 -1.05 4.04 10.23
N PHE A 63 -2.14 4.82 10.32
CA PHE A 63 -2.10 6.16 10.90
C PHE A 63 -1.98 6.14 12.43
N GLU A 64 -2.53 5.13 13.10
CA GLU A 64 -2.35 4.94 14.55
C GLU A 64 -0.91 4.57 14.92
N ALA A 65 -0.29 3.65 14.18
CA ALA A 65 1.10 3.25 14.38
C ALA A 65 2.08 4.44 14.22
N GLY A 66 1.67 5.46 13.49
CA GLY A 66 2.32 6.76 13.43
C GLY A 66 3.47 6.85 12.43
N GLY A 67 4.20 7.95 12.52
CA GLY A 67 5.22 8.38 11.57
C GLY A 67 5.38 9.89 11.66
N ASP A 68 6.36 10.46 10.95
CA ASP A 68 6.38 11.91 10.78
C ASP A 68 5.28 12.34 9.80
N GLU A 69 4.71 13.53 10.05
CA GLU A 69 3.59 14.07 9.25
C GLU A 69 3.87 14.10 7.74
N PRO A 70 5.07 14.49 7.25
CA PRO A 70 5.40 14.42 5.83
C PRO A 70 5.29 13.01 5.24
N SER A 71 5.85 11.99 5.91
CA SER A 71 5.76 10.61 5.44
C SER A 71 4.32 10.12 5.41
N LEU A 72 3.56 10.36 6.49
CA LEU A 72 2.16 9.97 6.57
C LEU A 72 1.30 10.65 5.50
N ARG A 73 1.61 11.92 5.16
CA ARG A 73 0.91 12.63 4.09
C ARG A 73 1.19 12.01 2.73
N LEU A 74 2.45 11.68 2.44
CA LEU A 74 2.83 11.01 1.21
C LEU A 74 2.14 9.63 1.08
N ASP A 75 2.10 8.87 2.17
CA ASP A 75 1.41 7.57 2.20
C ASP A 75 -0.09 7.73 1.96
N ALA A 76 -0.74 8.73 2.59
CA ALA A 76 -2.15 9.05 2.33
C ALA A 76 -2.40 9.40 0.86
N GLU A 77 -1.56 10.24 0.25
CA GLU A 77 -1.68 10.61 -1.17
C GLU A 77 -1.62 9.37 -2.07
N ARG A 78 -0.66 8.48 -1.80
CA ARG A 78 -0.47 7.24 -2.55
C ARG A 78 -1.63 6.26 -2.37
N ILE A 79 -2.14 6.11 -1.14
CA ILE A 79 -3.30 5.26 -0.83
C ILE A 79 -4.54 5.77 -1.56
N VAL A 80 -4.82 7.08 -1.50
CA VAL A 80 -5.95 7.71 -2.19
C VAL A 80 -5.81 7.51 -3.70
N ALA A 81 -4.64 7.75 -4.28
CA ALA A 81 -4.39 7.53 -5.70
C ALA A 81 -4.55 6.05 -6.09
N CYS A 82 -4.13 5.11 -5.25
CA CYS A 82 -4.33 3.67 -5.47
C CYS A 82 -5.82 3.33 -5.52
N LEU A 83 -6.58 3.73 -4.48
CA LEU A 83 -8.03 3.55 -4.41
C LEU A 83 -8.77 4.13 -5.61
N ASP A 84 -8.43 5.35 -6.01
CA ASP A 84 -9.06 6.04 -7.14
C ASP A 84 -8.77 5.32 -8.47
N SER A 85 -7.57 4.75 -8.61
CA SER A 85 -7.14 4.11 -9.86
C SER A 85 -7.65 2.68 -10.02
N THR A 86 -7.69 1.90 -8.94
CA THR A 86 -8.15 0.50 -8.96
C THR A 86 -9.67 0.42 -8.93
N GLY A 87 -10.32 1.35 -8.19
CA GLY A 87 -11.76 1.30 -7.94
C GLY A 87 -12.21 0.06 -7.16
N ASP A 88 -11.26 -0.67 -6.56
CA ASP A 88 -11.49 -1.96 -5.90
C ASP A 88 -10.66 -2.05 -4.62
N ALA A 89 -11.33 -2.34 -3.50
CA ALA A 89 -10.67 -2.48 -2.21
C ALA A 89 -9.81 -3.75 -2.14
N SER A 90 -10.19 -4.83 -2.83
CA SER A 90 -9.39 -6.05 -2.85
C SER A 90 -8.05 -5.80 -3.51
N ALA A 91 -8.06 -5.30 -4.76
CA ALA A 91 -6.85 -4.93 -5.49
C ALA A 91 -6.00 -3.90 -4.73
N THR A 92 -6.64 -2.90 -4.11
CA THR A 92 -5.90 -1.90 -3.31
C THR A 92 -5.24 -2.53 -2.09
N TYR A 93 -5.95 -3.42 -1.39
CA TYR A 93 -5.44 -4.11 -0.21
C TYR A 93 -4.20 -4.95 -0.57
N GLU A 94 -4.25 -5.66 -1.69
CA GLU A 94 -3.10 -6.44 -2.17
C GLU A 94 -1.90 -5.56 -2.56
N LEU A 95 -2.15 -4.41 -3.18
CA LEU A 95 -1.10 -3.48 -3.59
C LEU A 95 -0.51 -2.66 -2.43
N LEU A 96 -1.24 -2.51 -1.32
CA LEU A 96 -0.87 -1.62 -0.22
C LEU A 96 0.59 -1.78 0.26
N PRO A 97 1.16 -2.99 0.44
CA PRO A 97 2.57 -3.14 0.81
C PRO A 97 3.57 -2.58 -0.21
N LEU A 98 3.24 -2.65 -1.51
CA LEU A 98 4.09 -2.08 -2.57
C LEU A 98 3.95 -0.56 -2.65
N VAL A 99 2.73 -0.05 -2.42
CA VAL A 99 2.41 1.38 -2.40
C VAL A 99 3.17 2.09 -1.27
N LEU A 100 3.17 1.50 -0.07
CA LEU A 100 3.88 2.05 1.10
C LEU A 100 5.40 1.93 0.98
N ASP A 101 5.91 0.88 0.32
CA ASP A 101 7.35 0.67 0.11
C ASP A 101 7.86 1.26 -1.23
N GLN A 102 7.06 2.10 -1.90
CA GLN A 102 7.27 2.52 -3.28
C GLN A 102 8.67 3.12 -3.54
N ASP A 103 9.13 4.01 -2.67
CA ASP A 103 10.43 4.70 -2.86
C ASP A 103 11.61 3.73 -2.73
N ARG A 104 11.55 2.87 -1.72
CA ARG A 104 12.56 1.84 -1.48
C ARG A 104 12.55 0.82 -2.60
N LEU A 105 11.38 0.31 -3.01
CA LEU A 105 11.23 -0.63 -4.11
C LEU A 105 11.79 -0.05 -5.42
N THR A 106 11.40 1.17 -5.79
CA THR A 106 11.89 1.86 -7.00
C THR A 106 13.41 2.02 -6.97
N THR A 107 13.98 2.38 -5.81
CA THR A 107 15.43 2.47 -5.62
C THR A 107 16.12 1.12 -5.83
N ILE A 108 15.57 0.03 -5.27
CA ILE A 108 16.12 -1.32 -5.39
C ILE A 108 16.05 -1.79 -6.85
N LEU A 109 14.92 -1.59 -7.53
CA LEU A 109 14.74 -1.92 -8.94
C LEU A 109 15.76 -1.19 -9.80
N THR A 110 15.90 0.12 -9.61
CA THR A 110 16.86 0.96 -10.36
C THR A 110 18.30 0.46 -10.17
N LYS A 111 18.70 0.19 -8.93
CA LYS A 111 20.04 -0.33 -8.62
C LYS A 111 20.26 -1.74 -9.20
N HIS A 112 19.24 -2.59 -9.22
CA HIS A 112 19.33 -3.91 -9.83
C HIS A 112 19.47 -3.82 -11.36
N LEU A 113 18.65 -2.99 -12.01
CA LEU A 113 18.69 -2.76 -13.47
C LEU A 113 20.02 -2.15 -13.92
N ALA A 114 20.60 -1.26 -13.12
CA ALA A 114 21.93 -0.70 -13.35
C ALA A 114 23.09 -1.68 -13.04
N GLY A 115 22.81 -2.91 -12.58
CA GLY A 115 23.83 -3.89 -12.20
C GLY A 115 24.58 -3.57 -10.91
N THR A 116 24.14 -2.58 -10.14
CA THR A 116 24.71 -2.22 -8.83
C THR A 116 24.39 -3.27 -7.76
N ILE A 117 23.20 -3.88 -7.84
CA ILE A 117 22.79 -4.99 -6.99
C ILE A 117 22.70 -6.26 -7.83
N SER A 118 23.37 -7.34 -7.38
CA SER A 118 23.32 -8.64 -8.03
C SER A 118 21.92 -9.24 -8.00
N ARG A 119 21.62 -10.19 -8.90
CA ARG A 119 20.33 -10.90 -8.89
C ARG A 119 20.04 -11.54 -7.53
N THR A 120 21.03 -12.17 -6.91
CA THR A 120 20.89 -12.78 -5.58
C THR A 120 20.58 -11.74 -4.51
N GLY A 121 21.24 -10.57 -4.54
CA GLY A 121 20.96 -9.49 -3.59
C GLY A 121 19.55 -8.95 -3.75
N PHE A 122 19.10 -8.74 -4.99
CA PHE A 122 17.72 -8.34 -5.28
C PHE A 122 16.70 -9.35 -4.75
N LEU A 123 16.90 -10.65 -5.03
CA LEU A 123 16.00 -11.71 -4.57
C LEU A 123 15.97 -11.83 -3.05
N GLY A 124 17.10 -11.61 -2.36
CA GLY A 124 17.13 -11.56 -0.89
C GLY A 124 16.21 -10.46 -0.34
N VAL A 125 16.27 -9.26 -0.93
CA VAL A 125 15.40 -8.15 -0.51
C VAL A 125 13.93 -8.43 -0.80
N VAL A 126 13.60 -9.03 -1.95
CA VAL A 126 12.22 -9.42 -2.28
C VAL A 126 11.71 -10.48 -1.30
N ALA A 127 12.53 -11.46 -0.93
CA ALA A 127 12.13 -12.51 0.00
C ALA A 127 11.77 -11.96 1.39
N GLU A 128 12.56 -11.02 1.90
CA GLU A 128 12.39 -10.38 3.22
C GLU A 128 11.29 -9.30 3.26
N SER A 129 10.77 -8.88 2.12
CA SER A 129 9.72 -7.86 2.04
C SER A 129 8.37 -8.34 2.61
N GLY A 130 7.49 -7.40 2.95
CA GLY A 130 6.10 -7.69 3.33
C GLY A 130 5.14 -7.85 2.13
N TYR A 131 5.64 -8.00 0.91
CA TYR A 131 4.79 -8.05 -0.30
C TYR A 131 3.94 -9.32 -0.37
N PRO A 132 2.77 -9.28 -1.04
CA PRO A 132 1.96 -10.47 -1.23
C PRO A 132 2.70 -11.55 -2.04
N PRO A 133 2.40 -12.85 -1.81
CA PRO A 133 3.12 -13.96 -2.45
C PRO A 133 3.16 -13.88 -3.98
N HIS A 134 2.07 -13.47 -4.63
CA HIS A 134 2.02 -13.35 -6.09
C HIS A 134 2.97 -12.26 -6.60
N ALA A 135 3.09 -11.13 -5.91
CA ALA A 135 4.01 -10.05 -6.28
C ALA A 135 5.47 -10.46 -6.09
N LYS A 136 5.78 -11.18 -4.99
CA LYS A 136 7.12 -11.75 -4.78
C LYS A 136 7.48 -12.73 -5.88
N LEU A 137 6.56 -13.61 -6.26
CA LEU A 137 6.75 -14.54 -7.36
C LEU A 137 7.00 -13.80 -8.68
N TRP A 138 6.18 -12.80 -8.98
CA TRP A 138 6.33 -11.96 -10.17
C TRP A 138 7.71 -11.30 -10.23
N LEU A 139 8.13 -10.60 -9.17
CA LEU A 139 9.44 -9.95 -9.06
C LEU A 139 10.60 -10.95 -9.21
N THR A 140 10.41 -12.18 -8.71
CA THR A 140 11.41 -13.25 -8.79
C THR A 140 11.60 -13.80 -10.20
N HIS A 141 10.61 -13.68 -11.08
CA HIS A 141 10.69 -14.17 -12.46
C HIS A 141 10.76 -13.06 -13.51
N ALA A 142 10.49 -11.81 -13.12
CA ALA A 142 10.43 -10.70 -14.04
C ALA A 142 11.79 -10.40 -14.70
N PRO A 143 11.84 -10.33 -16.05
CA PRO A 143 13.04 -9.90 -16.76
C PRO A 143 13.25 -8.39 -16.58
N GLY A 144 14.45 -7.91 -16.90
CA GLY A 144 14.83 -6.50 -16.77
C GLY A 144 13.79 -5.52 -17.35
N PRO A 145 13.32 -5.70 -18.60
CA PRO A 145 12.30 -4.82 -19.18
C PRO A 145 10.96 -4.78 -18.41
N ALA A 146 10.55 -5.89 -17.79
CA ALA A 146 9.35 -5.91 -16.96
C ALA A 146 9.55 -5.14 -15.66
N LEU A 147 10.71 -5.33 -15.01
CA LEU A 147 11.08 -4.61 -13.79
C LEU A 147 11.21 -3.10 -14.02
N ASP A 148 11.73 -2.70 -15.18
CA ASP A 148 11.83 -1.30 -15.62
C ASP A 148 10.43 -0.69 -15.79
N ARG A 149 9.53 -1.38 -16.50
CA ARG A 149 8.12 -0.98 -16.62
C ARG A 149 7.43 -0.85 -15.27
N LEU A 150 7.66 -1.79 -14.35
CA LEU A 150 7.10 -1.72 -13.00
C LEU A 150 7.60 -0.48 -12.24
N ALA A 151 8.91 -0.19 -12.31
CA ALA A 151 9.49 0.99 -11.68
C ALA A 151 8.88 2.29 -12.24
N ASP A 152 8.73 2.39 -13.56
CA ASP A 152 8.08 3.54 -14.21
C ASP A 152 6.62 3.71 -13.77
N ARG A 153 5.84 2.62 -13.72
CA ARG A 153 4.43 2.69 -13.29
C ARG A 153 4.28 3.08 -11.84
N LEU A 154 5.14 2.55 -10.96
CA LEU A 154 5.17 2.96 -9.56
C LEU A 154 5.53 4.45 -9.42
N ALA A 155 6.55 4.93 -10.15
CA ALA A 155 6.96 6.34 -10.12
C ALA A 155 5.84 7.30 -10.59
N CYS A 156 4.98 6.85 -11.50
CA CYS A 156 3.82 7.61 -11.98
C CYS A 156 2.53 7.37 -11.19
N SER A 157 2.57 6.61 -10.08
CA SER A 157 1.37 6.23 -9.31
C SER A 157 0.27 5.58 -10.17
N ALA A 158 0.67 4.84 -11.21
CA ALA A 158 -0.25 4.15 -12.12
C ALA A 158 -0.66 2.79 -11.55
N TYR A 159 -1.28 2.77 -10.36
CA TYR A 159 -1.48 1.55 -9.58
C TYR A 159 -2.40 0.53 -10.25
N GLN A 160 -3.38 0.98 -11.05
CA GLN A 160 -4.17 0.07 -11.90
C GLN A 160 -3.29 -0.72 -12.88
N GLU A 161 -2.29 -0.08 -13.49
CA GLU A 161 -1.35 -0.74 -14.38
C GLU A 161 -0.37 -1.65 -13.62
N VAL A 162 0.02 -1.26 -12.40
CA VAL A 162 0.82 -2.10 -11.50
C VAL A 162 0.06 -3.39 -11.17
N ALA A 163 -1.21 -3.30 -10.79
CA ALA A 163 -2.06 -4.47 -10.53
C ALA A 163 -2.11 -5.39 -11.77
N ALA A 164 -2.41 -4.82 -12.93
CA ALA A 164 -2.52 -5.58 -14.18
C ALA A 164 -1.19 -6.25 -14.61
N LEU A 165 -0.04 -5.66 -14.26
CA LEU A 165 1.26 -6.29 -14.49
C LEU A 165 1.45 -7.52 -13.60
N LEU A 166 1.12 -7.41 -12.31
CA LEU A 166 1.35 -8.45 -11.31
C LEU A 166 0.41 -9.66 -11.46
N GLU A 167 -0.75 -9.50 -12.09
CA GLU A 167 -1.70 -10.58 -12.39
C GLU A 167 -1.25 -11.51 -13.52
N LYS A 168 -0.29 -11.08 -14.35
CA LYS A 168 0.14 -11.81 -15.55
C LYS A 168 1.56 -12.34 -15.40
N ALA A 169 1.89 -13.35 -16.21
CA ALA A 169 3.28 -13.76 -16.33
C ALA A 169 4.13 -12.56 -16.80
N PRO A 170 5.33 -12.34 -16.24
CA PRO A 170 6.13 -11.21 -16.61
C PRO A 170 6.73 -11.41 -18.02
N GLU A 171 6.52 -10.42 -18.90
CA GLU A 171 7.01 -10.39 -20.29
C GLU A 171 8.11 -9.35 -20.50
#